data_AF-W0P5N8-F1
#
_entry.id   AF-W0P5N8-F1
#
_cell.length_a   1.000
_cell.length_b   1.000
_cell.length_c   1.000
_cell.angle_alpha   90.00
_cell.angle_beta   90.00
_cell.angle_gamma   90.00
#
_symmetry.space_group_name_H-M   'P 1'
#
loop_
_entity.id
_entity.type
_entity.pdbx_description
1 polymer ?
#
loop_
_entity_poly.entity_id
_entity_poly.type
_entity_poly.pdbx_seq_one_letter_code
_entity_poly.pdbx_strand_id
1 'polypeptide(L)'
;MMQADFTGRSWVQFQDNPLPGVHMDYLAGSLSPLTIVQEDVFRKAVDETRERARFIALLQQHYSLTALSGLQPVNDEDAYLAALSVQQWRWLARVCGIVYWSGALARVVQTPALRVLDAQLGDNWWQWVQAGLSEASDHVPLQEVSAGANPPEQWAMRIGHSGSALLRAWQDTLDSELAAWVRLKESTNTDQQEWIEPPGLNAGGPDIVRRVSGILMQQAALTS
;
A
#
# COMPACT_ATOMS: atom_id res chain seq x y z
N MET A 1 -3.73 16.33 -6.19
CA MET A 1 -3.26 15.39 -5.15
C MET A 1 -1.79 15.10 -5.43
N MET A 2 -0.88 15.22 -4.47
CA MET A 2 0.57 15.09 -4.72
C MET A 2 0.93 13.63 -5.07
N GLN A 3 1.58 13.43 -6.21
CA GLN A 3 2.24 12.16 -6.55
C GLN A 3 3.25 11.85 -5.44
N ALA A 4 3.16 10.68 -4.82
CA ALA A 4 4.17 10.28 -3.84
C ALA A 4 5.49 10.10 -4.57
N ASP A 5 6.58 10.62 -4.01
CA ASP A 5 7.93 10.35 -4.49
C ASP A 5 8.21 8.85 -4.24
N PHE A 6 8.54 8.10 -5.31
CA PHE A 6 8.86 6.68 -5.28
C PHE A 6 10.35 6.40 -5.46
N THR A 7 11.21 7.39 -5.21
CA THR A 7 12.59 7.14 -4.78
C THR A 7 12.52 6.38 -3.44
N GLY A 8 12.25 5.08 -3.56
CA GLY A 8 11.98 4.21 -2.43
C GLY A 8 13.18 4.21 -1.52
N ARG A 9 12.92 4.09 -0.22
CA ARG A 9 14.00 3.91 0.73
C ARG A 9 14.66 2.57 0.46
N SER A 10 15.98 2.53 0.49
CA SER A 10 16.69 1.26 0.40
C SER A 10 16.36 0.37 1.59
N TRP A 11 16.55 -0.93 1.44
CA TRP A 11 16.39 -1.89 2.55
C TRP A 11 17.20 -1.47 3.78
N VAL A 12 18.45 -1.04 3.59
CA VAL A 12 19.32 -0.54 4.67
C VAL A 12 18.71 0.67 5.38
N GLN A 13 18.16 1.64 4.62
CA GLN A 13 17.50 2.80 5.21
C GLN A 13 16.24 2.42 6.00
N PHE A 14 15.53 1.38 5.57
CA PHE A 14 14.38 0.86 6.32
C PHE A 14 14.81 0.16 7.61
N GLN A 15 15.87 -0.66 7.58
CA GLN A 15 16.44 -1.29 8.77
C GLN A 15 16.90 -0.23 9.80
N ASP A 16 17.53 0.84 9.33
CA ASP A 16 18.01 1.94 10.17
C ASP A 16 16.87 2.82 10.73
N ASN A 17 15.77 2.95 9.98
CA ASN A 17 14.62 3.75 10.39
C ASN A 17 13.30 3.21 9.84
N PRO A 18 12.60 2.31 10.54
CA PRO A 18 11.31 1.83 10.08
C PRO A 18 10.16 2.81 10.27
N LEU A 19 10.34 3.86 11.10
CA LEU A 19 9.25 4.72 11.60
C LEU A 19 8.39 5.39 10.50
N PRO A 20 8.93 5.84 9.36
CA PRO A 20 8.10 6.35 8.25
C PRO A 20 7.12 5.32 7.68
N GLY A 21 7.39 4.03 7.88
CA GLY A 21 6.53 2.90 7.50
C GLY A 21 5.61 2.44 8.64
N VAL A 22 5.47 3.19 9.73
CA VAL A 22 4.61 2.84 10.87
C VAL A 22 3.44 3.83 10.93
N HIS A 23 2.22 3.31 10.95
CA HIS A 23 1.00 4.08 11.09
C HIS A 23 0.91 4.72 12.46
N MET A 24 0.31 5.91 12.54
CA MET A 24 0.26 6.69 13.79
C MET A 24 -0.47 5.94 14.91
N ASP A 25 -1.51 5.19 14.58
CA ASP A 25 -2.26 4.36 15.53
C ASP A 25 -1.34 3.43 16.32
N TYR A 26 -0.33 2.84 15.67
CA TYR A 26 0.59 1.92 16.35
C TYR A 26 1.59 2.66 17.23
N LEU A 27 2.09 3.83 16.78
CA LEU A 27 2.94 4.69 17.60
C LEU A 27 2.18 5.17 18.85
N ALA A 28 0.96 5.65 18.67
CA ALA A 28 0.07 6.06 19.76
C ALA A 28 -0.21 4.90 20.72
N GLY A 29 -0.52 3.71 20.20
CA GLY A 29 -0.74 2.50 21.00
C GLY A 29 0.48 2.13 21.85
N SER A 30 1.68 2.23 21.28
CA SER A 30 2.93 1.90 22.00
C SER A 30 3.25 2.84 23.16
N LEU A 31 2.62 4.02 23.21
CA LEU A 31 2.81 5.02 24.25
C LEU A 31 1.72 4.99 25.32
N SER A 32 0.69 4.14 25.18
CA SER A 32 -0.40 4.02 26.14
C SER A 32 0.13 3.79 27.58
N PRO A 33 -0.36 4.54 28.60
CA PRO A 33 -1.56 5.38 28.60
C PRO A 33 -1.34 6.85 28.20
N LEU A 34 -0.18 7.23 27.62
CA LEU A 34 0.08 8.60 27.20
C LEU A 34 -0.77 8.98 25.98
N THR A 35 -1.36 10.17 26.02
CA THR A 35 -2.14 10.72 24.91
C THR A 35 -1.28 11.65 24.07
N ILE A 36 -1.25 11.42 22.75
CA ILE A 36 -0.64 12.36 21.80
C ILE A 36 -1.59 13.55 21.63
N VAL A 37 -1.15 14.74 22.08
CA VAL A 37 -1.96 15.96 22.02
C VAL A 37 -1.78 16.71 20.69
N GLN A 38 -0.60 16.62 20.06
CA GLN A 38 -0.29 17.26 18.78
C GLN A 38 0.45 16.28 17.87
N GLU A 39 -0.25 15.69 16.89
CA GLU A 39 0.32 14.69 15.99
C GLU A 39 1.51 15.24 15.18
N ASP A 40 1.42 16.46 14.66
CA ASP A 40 2.48 17.05 13.83
C ASP A 40 3.79 17.26 14.61
N VAL A 41 3.69 17.68 15.87
CA VAL A 41 4.86 17.84 16.75
C VAL A 41 5.43 16.48 17.11
N PHE A 42 4.57 15.50 17.37
CA PHE A 42 4.98 14.14 17.66
C PHE A 42 5.70 13.50 16.47
N ARG A 43 5.20 13.65 15.24
CA ARG A 43 5.88 13.16 14.02
C ARG A 43 7.28 13.77 13.88
N LYS A 44 7.41 15.08 14.09
CA LYS A 44 8.72 15.74 14.06
C LYS A 44 9.69 15.15 15.10
N ALA A 45 9.21 14.89 16.31
CA ALA A 45 10.02 14.29 17.37
C ALA A 45 10.42 12.83 17.06
N VAL A 46 9.52 12.05 16.43
CA VAL A 46 9.79 10.68 15.98
C VAL A 46 10.87 10.64 14.89
N ASP A 47 10.91 11.66 14.03
CA ASP A 47 11.91 11.77 12.95
C ASP A 47 13.31 12.20 13.45
N GLU A 48 13.43 12.74 14.67
CA GLU A 48 14.71 13.12 15.26
C GLU A 48 15.60 11.90 15.53
N THR A 49 16.84 11.92 15.00
CA THR A 49 17.81 10.82 15.09
C THR A 49 18.05 10.33 16.52
N ARG A 50 18.02 11.24 17.51
CA ARG A 50 18.31 10.91 18.91
C ARG A 50 17.24 10.02 19.54
N GLU A 51 15.98 10.22 19.17
CA GLU A 51 14.85 9.53 19.80
C GLU A 51 14.36 8.32 18.98
N ARG A 52 14.75 8.23 17.71
CA ARG A 52 14.47 7.11 16.79
C ARG A 52 14.66 5.73 17.43
N ALA A 53 15.83 5.47 18.00
CA ALA A 53 16.16 4.15 18.56
C ALA A 53 15.22 3.76 19.71
N ARG A 54 14.75 4.75 20.50
CA ARG A 54 13.82 4.51 21.60
C ARG A 54 12.43 4.17 21.10
N PHE A 55 11.93 4.89 20.09
CA PHE A 55 10.64 4.56 19.48
C PHE A 55 10.64 3.19 18.80
N ILE A 56 11.72 2.83 18.11
CA ILE A 56 11.87 1.49 17.53
C ILE A 56 11.82 0.42 18.63
N ALA A 57 12.57 0.61 19.73
CA ALA A 57 12.57 -0.33 20.86
C ALA A 57 11.18 -0.44 21.53
N LEU A 58 10.46 0.68 21.68
CA LEU A 58 9.09 0.68 22.21
C LEU A 58 8.13 -0.11 21.31
N LEU A 59 8.19 0.08 19.99
CA LEU A 59 7.38 -0.70 19.04
C LEU A 59 7.72 -2.18 19.11
N GLN A 60 9.01 -2.53 19.15
CA GLN A 60 9.48 -3.91 19.27
C GLN A 60 8.96 -4.57 20.53
N GLN A 61 9.05 -3.89 21.67
CA GLN A 61 8.56 -4.42 22.94
C GLN A 61 7.02 -4.53 22.96
N HIS A 62 6.31 -3.50 22.51
CA HIS A 62 4.85 -3.45 22.61
C HIS A 62 4.17 -4.43 21.65
N TYR A 63 4.68 -4.57 20.43
CA TYR A 63 4.10 -5.45 19.40
C TYR A 63 4.89 -6.75 19.19
N SER A 64 5.85 -7.06 20.07
CA SER A 64 6.70 -8.25 19.99
C SER A 64 7.40 -8.42 18.64
N LEU A 65 7.95 -7.33 18.10
CA LEU A 65 8.60 -7.33 16.78
C LEU A 65 10.06 -7.74 16.89
N THR A 66 10.51 -8.60 15.98
CA THR A 66 11.93 -8.94 15.80
C THR A 66 12.70 -7.74 15.23
N ALA A 67 13.96 -7.57 15.61
CA ALA A 67 14.80 -6.51 15.08
C ALA A 67 15.04 -6.67 13.56
N LEU A 68 14.82 -5.60 12.79
CA LEU A 68 14.94 -5.61 11.33
C LEU A 68 16.35 -5.95 10.82
N SER A 69 17.40 -5.70 11.63
CA SER A 69 18.79 -6.02 11.27
C SER A 69 19.03 -7.52 11.06
N GLY A 70 18.20 -8.38 11.65
CA GLY A 70 18.27 -9.83 11.48
C GLY A 70 17.42 -10.38 10.34
N LEU A 71 16.58 -9.55 9.71
CA LEU A 71 15.65 -9.98 8.67
C LEU A 71 16.24 -9.75 7.28
N GLN A 72 15.92 -10.64 6.35
CA GLN A 72 16.27 -10.53 4.94
C GLN A 72 15.05 -10.88 4.09
N PRO A 73 14.57 -9.96 3.22
CA PRO A 73 13.53 -10.27 2.25
C PRO A 73 14.00 -11.34 1.26
N VAL A 74 13.04 -12.07 0.68
CA VAL A 74 13.32 -13.14 -0.29
C VAL A 74 13.86 -12.60 -1.61
N ASN A 75 13.44 -11.41 -2.02
CA ASN A 75 13.83 -10.74 -3.26
C ASN A 75 13.81 -9.21 -3.10
N ASP A 76 14.34 -8.51 -4.11
CA ASP A 76 14.48 -7.05 -4.11
C ASP A 76 13.13 -6.32 -4.17
N GLU A 77 12.13 -6.89 -4.86
CA GLU A 77 10.78 -6.34 -4.90
C GLU A 77 10.15 -6.34 -3.50
N ASP A 78 10.24 -7.45 -2.78
CA ASP A 78 9.71 -7.59 -1.43
C ASP A 78 10.43 -6.65 -0.45
N ALA A 79 11.75 -6.46 -0.64
CA ALA A 79 12.54 -5.49 0.11
C ALA A 79 12.09 -4.05 -0.13
N TYR A 80 11.88 -3.67 -1.40
CA TYR A 80 11.41 -2.35 -1.80
C TYR A 80 10.02 -2.05 -1.21
N LEU A 81 9.09 -3.00 -1.35
CA LEU A 81 7.72 -2.90 -0.84
C LEU A 81 7.68 -2.77 0.69
N ALA A 82 8.47 -3.59 1.40
CA ALA A 82 8.56 -3.52 2.86
C ALA A 82 9.13 -2.17 3.34
N ALA A 83 10.02 -1.56 2.56
CA ALA A 83 10.68 -0.29 2.90
C ALA A 83 9.80 0.96 2.67
N LEU A 84 8.63 0.84 2.04
CA LEU A 84 7.74 1.97 1.76
C LEU A 84 7.26 2.68 3.04
N SER A 85 7.09 4.00 2.96
CA SER A 85 6.39 4.78 3.99
C SER A 85 4.89 4.50 4.00
N VAL A 86 4.17 4.91 5.04
CA VAL A 86 2.70 4.80 5.10
C VAL A 86 2.03 5.54 3.94
N GLN A 87 2.55 6.69 3.53
CA GLN A 87 2.01 7.44 2.40
C GLN A 87 2.20 6.70 1.08
N GLN A 88 3.41 6.18 0.83
CA GLN A 88 3.71 5.37 -0.34
C GLN A 88 2.88 4.07 -0.35
N TRP A 89 2.69 3.44 0.81
CA TRP A 89 1.87 2.24 0.98
C TRP A 89 0.41 2.46 0.58
N ARG A 90 -0.22 3.55 1.05
CA ARG A 90 -1.59 3.91 0.69
C ARG A 90 -1.75 4.19 -0.80
N TRP A 91 -0.74 4.83 -1.40
CA TRP A 91 -0.73 5.06 -2.84
C TRP A 91 -0.55 3.74 -3.61
N LEU A 92 0.33 2.86 -3.14
CA LEU A 92 0.55 1.55 -3.75
C LEU A 92 -0.73 0.71 -3.73
N ALA A 93 -1.47 0.70 -2.61
CA ALA A 93 -2.76 0.04 -2.52
C ALA A 93 -3.68 0.51 -3.66
N ARG A 94 -3.81 1.83 -3.82
CA ARG A 94 -4.62 2.40 -4.91
C ARG A 94 -4.15 1.93 -6.29
N VAL A 95 -2.85 1.95 -6.56
CA VAL A 95 -2.31 1.51 -7.86
C VAL A 95 -2.57 0.03 -8.11
N CYS A 96 -2.35 -0.83 -7.12
CA CYS A 96 -2.67 -2.25 -7.22
C CYS A 96 -4.16 -2.47 -7.51
N GLY A 97 -5.04 -1.69 -6.87
CA GLY A 97 -6.46 -1.69 -7.16
C GLY A 97 -6.79 -1.24 -8.60
N ILE A 98 -6.13 -0.19 -9.11
CA ILE A 98 -6.33 0.27 -10.50
C ILE A 98 -5.89 -0.82 -11.49
N VAL A 99 -4.74 -1.44 -11.26
CA VAL A 99 -4.21 -2.52 -12.11
C VAL A 99 -5.15 -3.72 -12.12
N TYR A 100 -5.64 -4.12 -10.94
CA TYR A 100 -6.64 -5.19 -10.81
C TYR A 100 -7.93 -4.88 -11.57
N TRP A 101 -8.44 -3.65 -11.46
CA TRP A 101 -9.67 -3.22 -12.15
C TRP A 101 -9.45 -2.73 -13.59
N SER A 102 -8.25 -2.86 -14.16
CA SER A 102 -7.87 -2.26 -15.45
C SER A 102 -8.83 -2.60 -16.60
N GLY A 103 -9.21 -3.86 -16.75
CA GLY A 103 -10.18 -4.30 -17.78
C GLY A 103 -11.57 -3.67 -17.63
N ALA A 104 -12.03 -3.47 -16.40
CA ALA A 104 -13.32 -2.84 -16.12
C ALA A 104 -13.25 -1.32 -16.37
N LEU A 105 -12.20 -0.68 -15.86
CA LEU A 105 -11.94 0.74 -16.01
C LEU A 105 -11.80 1.14 -17.48
N ALA A 106 -11.14 0.32 -18.30
CA ALA A 106 -10.98 0.55 -19.73
C ALA A 106 -12.31 0.69 -20.49
N ARG A 107 -13.35 -0.01 -20.03
CA ARG A 107 -14.71 0.06 -20.61
C ARG A 107 -15.46 1.31 -20.13
N VAL A 108 -15.22 1.74 -18.90
CA VAL A 108 -15.85 2.95 -18.33
C VAL A 108 -15.30 4.23 -18.97
N VAL A 109 -14.04 4.24 -19.40
CA VAL A 109 -13.42 5.38 -20.10
C VAL A 109 -14.11 5.75 -21.41
N GLN A 110 -14.86 4.83 -22.02
CA GLN A 110 -15.68 5.12 -23.20
C GLN A 110 -16.99 5.86 -22.87
N THR A 111 -17.22 6.22 -21.60
CA THR A 111 -18.45 6.87 -21.12
C THR A 111 -18.18 8.27 -20.56
N PRO A 112 -19.21 9.14 -20.42
CA PRO A 112 -19.08 10.46 -19.79
C PRO A 112 -18.59 10.46 -18.33
N ALA A 113 -18.48 9.29 -17.68
CA ALA A 113 -18.01 9.14 -16.31
C ALA A 113 -16.51 9.44 -16.12
N LEU A 114 -15.74 9.64 -17.21
CA LEU A 114 -14.30 9.90 -17.17
C LEU A 114 -13.90 11.03 -16.22
N ARG A 115 -14.60 12.17 -16.28
CA ARG A 115 -14.27 13.34 -15.45
C ARG A 115 -14.41 13.08 -13.95
N VAL A 116 -15.34 12.20 -13.59
CA VAL A 116 -15.54 11.82 -12.19
C VAL A 116 -14.42 10.89 -11.73
N LEU A 117 -13.97 9.98 -12.60
CA LEU A 117 -12.82 9.12 -12.32
C LEU A 117 -11.51 9.91 -12.24
N ASP A 118 -11.27 10.87 -13.13
CA ASP A 118 -10.11 11.76 -13.08
C ASP A 118 -10.03 12.51 -11.74
N ALA A 119 -11.17 13.06 -11.29
CA ALA A 119 -11.26 13.75 -10.01
C ALA A 119 -11.01 12.83 -8.80
N GLN A 120 -11.39 11.56 -8.90
CA GLN A 120 -11.27 10.60 -7.79
C GLN A 120 -9.92 9.88 -7.71
N LEU A 121 -9.38 9.48 -8.86
CA LEU A 121 -8.18 8.63 -8.95
C LEU A 121 -6.91 9.46 -9.08
N GLY A 122 -7.04 10.69 -9.57
CA GLY A 122 -5.94 11.64 -9.75
C GLY A 122 -5.21 11.46 -11.08
N ASP A 123 -4.29 12.37 -11.35
CA ASP A 123 -3.55 12.40 -12.61
C ASP A 123 -2.72 11.12 -12.80
N ASN A 124 -2.62 10.64 -14.05
CA ASN A 124 -1.89 9.43 -14.46
C ASN A 124 -2.52 8.07 -14.10
N TRP A 125 -3.73 8.02 -13.52
CA TRP A 125 -4.42 6.74 -13.25
C TRP A 125 -4.59 5.87 -14.51
N TRP A 126 -4.76 6.51 -15.68
CA TRP A 126 -4.89 5.81 -16.96
C TRP A 126 -3.61 5.07 -17.38
N GLN A 127 -2.43 5.59 -17.03
CA GLN A 127 -1.16 4.89 -17.31
C GLN A 127 -1.10 3.55 -16.56
N TRP A 128 -1.61 3.52 -15.32
CA TRP A 128 -1.73 2.30 -14.53
C TRP A 128 -2.78 1.34 -15.08
N VAL A 129 -3.88 1.85 -15.64
CA VAL A 129 -4.84 1.02 -16.38
C VAL A 129 -4.17 0.39 -17.58
N GLN A 130 -3.43 1.16 -18.38
CA GLN A 130 -2.71 0.63 -19.55
C GLN A 130 -1.68 -0.43 -19.16
N ALA A 131 -0.91 -0.20 -18.10
CA ALA A 131 0.04 -1.17 -17.56
C ALA A 131 -0.67 -2.46 -17.09
N GLY A 132 -1.85 -2.35 -16.47
CA GLY A 132 -2.65 -3.52 -16.11
C GLY A 132 -3.21 -4.27 -17.31
N LEU A 133 -3.62 -3.56 -18.37
CA LEU A 133 -4.15 -4.14 -19.60
C LEU A 133 -3.08 -4.85 -20.45
N SER A 134 -1.90 -4.24 -20.60
CA SER A 134 -0.78 -4.85 -21.36
C SER A 134 -0.31 -6.15 -20.75
N GLU A 135 -0.61 -6.34 -19.47
CA GLU A 135 -0.14 -7.42 -18.62
C GLU A 135 -1.28 -8.37 -18.18
N ALA A 136 -2.49 -8.18 -18.72
CA ALA A 136 -3.69 -8.91 -18.32
C ALA A 136 -3.59 -10.40 -18.65
N SER A 137 -3.25 -11.19 -17.63
CA SER A 137 -3.81 -12.52 -17.39
C SER A 137 -5.31 -12.36 -17.09
N ASP A 138 -6.16 -13.28 -17.57
CA ASP A 138 -7.63 -13.29 -17.46
C ASP A 138 -8.18 -13.39 -16.00
N HIS A 139 -7.71 -12.56 -15.07
CA HIS A 139 -7.96 -12.72 -13.63
C HIS A 139 -9.24 -12.04 -13.13
N VAL A 140 -9.93 -11.26 -13.96
CA VAL A 140 -11.21 -10.63 -13.59
C VAL A 140 -12.37 -11.41 -14.23
N PRO A 141 -13.20 -12.13 -13.45
CA PRO A 141 -14.44 -12.68 -13.96
C PRO A 141 -15.32 -11.55 -14.51
N LEU A 142 -15.56 -11.58 -15.83
CA LEU A 142 -16.37 -10.61 -16.60
C LEU A 142 -17.76 -10.30 -16.01
N GLN A 143 -18.26 -11.17 -15.13
CA GLN A 143 -19.58 -11.03 -14.49
C GLN A 143 -19.64 -9.88 -13.48
N GLU A 144 -18.55 -9.47 -12.83
CA GLU A 144 -18.57 -8.35 -11.87
C GLU A 144 -18.69 -6.98 -12.54
N VAL A 145 -18.21 -6.86 -13.78
CA VAL A 145 -18.27 -5.63 -14.59
C VAL A 145 -19.65 -5.46 -15.27
N SER A 146 -20.42 -6.55 -15.33
CA SER A 146 -21.69 -6.61 -16.09
C SER A 146 -22.93 -6.28 -15.26
N ALA A 147 -22.80 -6.07 -13.94
CA ALA A 147 -23.85 -5.46 -13.13
C ALA A 147 -23.88 -3.96 -13.45
N GLY A 148 -24.83 -3.57 -14.28
CA GLY A 148 -24.92 -2.24 -14.90
C GLY A 148 -24.71 -1.07 -13.94
N ALA A 149 -24.08 -0.02 -14.48
CA ALA A 149 -24.12 1.33 -13.93
C ALA A 149 -23.82 1.44 -12.42
N ASN A 150 -22.70 0.85 -11.97
CA ASN A 150 -22.18 1.24 -10.66
C ASN A 150 -21.89 2.75 -10.69
N PRO A 151 -22.39 3.54 -9.72
CA PRO A 151 -22.14 4.97 -9.69
C PRO A 151 -20.63 5.24 -9.71
N PRO A 152 -20.16 6.24 -10.46
CA PRO A 152 -18.74 6.62 -10.51
C PRO A 152 -18.13 6.78 -9.11
N GLU A 153 -18.94 7.22 -8.14
CA GLU A 153 -18.63 7.42 -6.72
C GLU A 153 -18.17 6.16 -5.97
N GLN A 154 -18.48 4.96 -6.45
CA GLN A 154 -18.07 3.71 -5.80
C GLN A 154 -16.70 3.20 -6.26
N TRP A 155 -16.13 3.74 -7.35
CA TRP A 155 -14.87 3.22 -7.90
C TRP A 155 -13.69 3.46 -6.98
N ALA A 156 -13.53 4.67 -6.44
CA ALA A 156 -12.42 4.99 -5.54
C ALA A 156 -12.39 4.05 -4.32
N MET A 157 -13.56 3.75 -3.75
CA MET A 157 -13.72 2.84 -2.62
C MET A 157 -13.34 1.40 -3.01
N ARG A 158 -13.90 0.87 -4.10
CA ARG A 158 -13.61 -0.49 -4.57
C ARG A 158 -12.13 -0.69 -4.91
N ILE A 159 -11.55 0.28 -5.60
CA ILE A 159 -10.11 0.31 -5.92
C ILE A 159 -9.29 0.30 -4.63
N GLY A 160 -9.65 1.14 -3.66
CA GLY A 160 -8.99 1.17 -2.35
C GLY A 160 -9.03 -0.18 -1.64
N HIS A 161 -10.21 -0.78 -1.47
CA HIS A 161 -10.35 -2.05 -0.78
C HIS A 161 -9.67 -3.21 -1.51
N SER A 162 -9.85 -3.31 -2.83
CA SER A 162 -9.19 -4.33 -3.65
C SER A 162 -7.67 -4.19 -3.54
N GLY A 163 -7.18 -2.97 -3.63
CA GLY A 163 -5.78 -2.62 -3.43
C GLY A 163 -5.21 -3.10 -2.10
N SER A 164 -5.88 -2.76 -1.00
CA SER A 164 -5.47 -3.20 0.35
C SER A 164 -5.51 -4.72 0.49
N ALA A 165 -6.53 -5.39 -0.04
CA ALA A 165 -6.63 -6.85 0.01
C ALA A 165 -5.51 -7.53 -0.79
N LEU A 166 -5.13 -7.01 -1.96
CA LEU A 166 -3.96 -7.49 -2.71
C LEU A 166 -2.65 -7.34 -1.91
N LEU A 167 -2.48 -6.21 -1.21
CA LEU A 167 -1.31 -6.01 -0.34
C LEU A 167 -1.30 -6.94 0.88
N ARG A 168 -2.46 -7.32 1.41
CA ARG A 168 -2.57 -8.31 2.48
C ARG A 168 -2.25 -9.71 1.99
N ALA A 169 -2.77 -10.10 0.83
CA ALA A 169 -2.40 -11.35 0.18
C ALA A 169 -0.89 -11.44 -0.06
N TRP A 170 -0.25 -10.34 -0.48
CA TRP A 170 1.21 -10.25 -0.57
C TRP A 170 1.90 -10.41 0.80
N GLN A 171 1.41 -9.73 1.84
CA GLN A 171 1.94 -9.85 3.21
C GLN A 171 1.94 -11.29 3.72
N ASP A 172 0.92 -12.08 3.37
CA ASP A 172 0.82 -13.49 3.76
C ASP A 172 1.88 -14.38 3.09
N THR A 173 2.58 -13.88 2.07
CA THR A 173 3.73 -14.57 1.45
C THR A 173 5.07 -14.24 2.11
N LEU A 174 5.11 -13.28 3.03
CA LEU A 174 6.33 -12.87 3.72
C LEU A 174 6.60 -13.76 4.93
N ASP A 175 7.86 -13.85 5.34
CA ASP A 175 8.22 -14.39 6.65
C ASP A 175 7.46 -13.65 7.75
N SER A 176 6.97 -14.39 8.75
CA SER A 176 6.06 -13.86 9.78
C SER A 176 6.60 -12.64 10.51
N GLU A 177 7.93 -12.58 10.71
CA GLU A 177 8.61 -11.48 11.37
C GLU A 177 8.63 -10.21 10.51
N LEU A 178 8.82 -10.34 9.20
CA LEU A 178 8.77 -9.22 8.26
C LEU A 178 7.32 -8.78 8.03
N ALA A 179 6.40 -9.73 7.89
CA ALA A 179 4.97 -9.46 7.79
C ALA A 179 4.48 -8.63 8.99
N ALA A 180 4.95 -8.91 10.21
CA ALA A 180 4.59 -8.14 11.39
C ALA A 180 4.98 -6.65 11.27
N TRP A 181 6.16 -6.35 10.74
CA TRP A 181 6.57 -4.97 10.46
C TRP A 181 5.73 -4.31 9.36
N VAL A 182 5.42 -5.05 8.29
CA VAL A 182 4.64 -4.51 7.17
C VAL A 182 3.20 -4.20 7.58
N ARG A 183 2.58 -5.02 8.43
CA ARG A 183 1.22 -4.79 8.97
C ARG A 183 1.09 -3.45 9.69
N LEU A 184 2.19 -2.93 10.25
CA LEU A 184 2.19 -1.63 10.91
C LEU A 184 1.92 -0.45 9.96
N LYS A 185 1.91 -0.66 8.63
CA LYS A 185 1.60 0.38 7.63
C LYS A 185 0.10 0.68 7.52
N GLU A 186 -0.76 -0.25 7.92
CA GLU A 186 -2.22 -0.10 7.88
C GLU A 186 -2.76 0.54 9.17
N SER A 187 -3.95 1.15 9.12
CA SER A 187 -4.60 1.62 10.35
C SER A 187 -5.10 0.40 11.15
N THR A 188 -5.15 0.52 12.48
CA THR A 188 -5.78 -0.52 13.33
C THR A 188 -7.28 -0.64 13.09
N ASN A 189 -7.91 0.34 12.41
CA ASN A 189 -9.34 0.35 12.08
C ASN A 189 -9.66 -0.17 10.67
N THR A 190 -8.67 -0.64 9.90
CA THR A 190 -8.85 -1.00 8.48
C THR A 190 -9.84 -2.18 8.29
N ASP A 191 -10.11 -2.97 9.33
CA ASP A 191 -10.97 -4.16 9.26
C ASP A 191 -12.47 -3.89 9.56
N GLN A 192 -12.88 -2.65 9.80
CA GLN A 192 -14.25 -2.34 10.24
C GLN A 192 -15.27 -2.12 9.11
N GLN A 193 -14.87 -2.19 7.85
CA GLN A 193 -15.78 -1.97 6.72
C GLN A 193 -16.17 -3.30 6.06
N GLU A 194 -17.46 -3.63 6.10
CA GLU A 194 -18.03 -4.78 5.36
C GLU A 194 -17.85 -4.56 3.85
N TRP A 195 -16.77 -5.12 3.32
CA TRP A 195 -16.51 -5.23 1.90
C TRP A 195 -16.46 -6.71 1.52
N ILE A 196 -17.26 -7.09 0.53
CA ILE A 196 -17.25 -8.44 -0.01
C ILE A 196 -16.11 -8.52 -1.02
N GLU A 197 -15.10 -9.31 -0.70
CA GLU A 197 -13.93 -9.52 -1.56
C GLU A 197 -14.33 -10.26 -2.86
N PRO A 198 -13.91 -9.75 -4.04
CA PRO A 198 -14.04 -10.46 -5.31
C PRO A 198 -13.38 -11.84 -5.29
N PRO A 199 -13.98 -12.88 -5.91
CA PRO A 199 -13.36 -14.19 -6.00
C PRO A 199 -12.02 -14.13 -6.74
N GLY A 200 -10.98 -14.78 -6.18
CA GLY A 200 -9.67 -14.91 -6.83
C GLY A 200 -8.68 -13.77 -6.55
N LEU A 201 -9.11 -12.71 -5.85
CA LEU A 201 -8.25 -11.57 -5.53
C LEU A 201 -7.02 -11.96 -4.68
N ASN A 202 -7.19 -12.85 -3.69
CA ASN A 202 -6.08 -13.35 -2.87
C ASN A 202 -5.09 -14.26 -3.62
N ALA A 203 -5.55 -15.06 -4.59
CA ALA A 203 -4.70 -16.06 -5.25
C ALA A 203 -3.68 -15.44 -6.23
N GLY A 204 -4.08 -14.38 -6.94
CA GLY A 204 -3.20 -13.63 -7.85
C GLY A 204 -2.59 -12.37 -7.23
N GLY A 205 -2.92 -12.06 -5.98
CA GLY A 205 -2.57 -10.80 -5.33
C GLY A 205 -1.07 -10.52 -5.23
N PRO A 206 -0.25 -11.46 -4.72
CA PRO A 206 1.19 -11.25 -4.59
C PRO A 206 1.88 -10.90 -5.91
N ASP A 207 1.47 -11.52 -7.01
CA ASP A 207 2.07 -11.29 -8.33
C ASP A 207 1.74 -9.90 -8.88
N ILE A 208 0.49 -9.44 -8.69
CA ILE A 208 0.08 -8.08 -9.06
C ILE A 208 0.92 -7.06 -8.27
N VAL A 209 1.07 -7.25 -6.97
CA VAL A 209 1.82 -6.33 -6.10
C VAL A 209 3.29 -6.26 -6.49
N ARG A 210 3.96 -7.41 -6.69
CA ARG A 210 5.36 -7.45 -7.13
C ARG A 210 5.55 -6.85 -8.52
N ARG A 211 4.60 -7.06 -9.44
CA ARG A 211 4.64 -6.44 -10.78
C ARG A 211 4.57 -4.91 -10.68
N VAL A 212 3.64 -4.38 -9.89
CA VAL A 212 3.56 -2.93 -9.64
C VAL A 212 4.87 -2.43 -9.03
N SER A 213 5.44 -3.16 -8.08
CA SER A 213 6.77 -2.84 -7.52
C SER A 213 7.85 -2.73 -8.59
N GLY A 214 7.95 -3.72 -9.49
CA GLY A 214 8.92 -3.72 -10.58
C GLY A 214 8.81 -2.49 -11.48
N ILE A 215 7.58 -2.07 -11.83
CA ILE A 215 7.34 -0.85 -12.61
C ILE A 215 7.83 0.39 -11.84
N LEU A 216 7.53 0.49 -10.55
CA LEU A 216 7.95 1.62 -9.72
C LEU A 216 9.47 1.70 -9.55
N MET A 217 10.12 0.56 -9.34
CA MET A 217 11.57 0.48 -9.24
C MET A 217 12.26 0.91 -10.54
N GLN A 218 11.73 0.51 -11.70
CA GLN A 218 12.24 0.95 -13.00
C GLN A 218 12.07 2.46 -13.21
N GLN A 219 10.92 3.02 -12.83
CA GLN A 219 10.67 4.46 -12.92
C GLN A 219 11.63 5.25 -12.02
N ALA A 220 11.86 4.78 -10.79
CA ALA A 220 12.80 5.42 -9.86
C ALA A 220 14.23 5.46 -10.42
N ALA A 221 14.70 4.35 -11.01
CA ALA A 221 16.03 4.24 -11.61
C ALA A 221 16.25 5.17 -12.82
N LEU A 222 15.18 5.55 -13.53
CA LEU A 222 15.26 6.48 -14.66
C LEU A 222 15.29 7.95 -14.22
N THR A 223 14.93 8.23 -12.97
CA THR A 223 14.86 9.59 -12.40
C THR A 223 16.02 9.95 -11.47
N SER A 224 16.86 8.97 -11.12
CA SER A 224 18.06 9.10 -10.29
C SER A 224 19.32 9.34 -11.13
#